data_AF-A0A9E2LRH3-F1
#
_entry.id   AF-A0A9E2LRH3-F1
#
_cell.length_a   1.000
_cell.length_b   1.000
_cell.length_c   1.000
_cell.angle_alpha   90.00
_cell.angle_beta   90.00
_cell.angle_gamma   90.00
#
_symmetry.space_group_name_H-M   'P 1'
#
loop_
_entity.id
_entity.type
_entity.pdbx_description
1 polymer ?
#
loop_
_entity_poly.entity_id
_entity_poly.type
_entity_poly.pdbx_seq_one_letter_code
_entity_poly.pdbx_strand_id
1 'polypeptide(L)'
;MTVHSIRAAKAVLDHIEAYLPPSQGMVVLHWFAGSKAEAKRAVEMGCYFSINASMLDNERHAAMVAAIPVDRLLTETDGPFTKTAERPSKPVDVAVVVEALGRLHAMSARTFATTVRSNLRRLLEQSGKGA
;
A
#
# COMPACT_ATOMS: atom_id res chain seq x y z
N MET A 1 -1.91 10.49 -6.68
CA MET A 1 -2.78 10.91 -5.56
C MET A 1 -2.75 9.85 -4.46
N THR A 2 -2.82 10.22 -3.19
CA THR A 2 -2.99 9.27 -2.07
C THR A 2 -4.41 9.39 -1.50
N VAL A 3 -5.06 8.26 -1.22
CA VAL A 3 -6.47 8.20 -0.80
C VAL A 3 -6.61 7.34 0.44
N HIS A 4 -7.24 7.90 1.46
CA HIS A 4 -7.65 7.18 2.66
C HIS A 4 -9.13 6.79 2.58
N SER A 5 -9.50 5.62 3.10
CA SER A 5 -10.91 5.23 3.20
C SER A 5 -11.17 4.31 4.39
N ILE A 6 -12.22 4.61 5.18
CA ILE A 6 -12.69 3.77 6.28
C ILE A 6 -14.12 3.37 5.98
N ARG A 7 -14.39 2.06 5.91
CA ARG A 7 -15.72 1.50 5.61
C ARG A 7 -16.34 2.05 4.31
N ALA A 8 -15.51 2.53 3.39
CA ALA A 8 -15.93 3.18 2.15
C ALA A 8 -15.16 2.68 0.92
N ALA A 9 -14.41 1.57 1.05
CA ALA A 9 -13.56 1.04 -0.01
C ALA A 9 -14.32 0.90 -1.34
N LYS A 10 -15.45 0.18 -1.36
CA LYS A 10 -16.32 0.09 -2.54
C LYS A 10 -16.64 1.46 -3.18
N ALA A 11 -17.16 2.41 -2.41
CA ALA A 11 -17.58 3.71 -2.95
C ALA A 11 -16.39 4.51 -3.52
N VAL A 12 -15.23 4.44 -2.86
CA VAL A 12 -13.99 5.06 -3.33
C VAL A 12 -13.51 4.41 -4.62
N LEU A 13 -13.51 3.08 -4.70
CA LEU A 13 -13.13 2.36 -5.92
C LEU A 13 -14.08 2.67 -7.08
N ASP A 14 -15.39 2.79 -6.81
CA ASP A 14 -16.39 3.19 -7.82
C ASP A 14 -16.07 4.59 -8.40
N HIS A 15 -15.65 5.54 -7.56
CA HIS A 15 -15.26 6.88 -8.03
C HIS A 15 -13.93 6.88 -8.77
N ILE A 16 -12.94 6.11 -8.31
CA ILE A 16 -11.65 5.99 -9.00
C ILE A 16 -11.87 5.42 -10.40
N GLU A 17 -12.66 4.35 -10.52
CA GLU A 17 -12.95 3.71 -11.81
C GLU A 17 -13.69 4.65 -12.78
N ALA A 18 -14.64 5.43 -12.27
CA ALA A 18 -15.45 6.34 -13.08
C ALA A 18 -14.70 7.62 -13.51
N TYR A 19 -13.79 8.13 -12.67
CA TYR A 19 -13.27 9.49 -12.83
C TYR A 19 -11.75 9.61 -12.89
N LEU A 20 -11.00 8.55 -12.58
CA LEU A 20 -9.54 8.57 -12.53
C LEU A 20 -8.95 7.36 -13.24
N PRO A 21 -9.12 7.26 -14.58
CA PRO A 21 -8.48 6.20 -15.34
C PRO A 21 -6.96 6.29 -15.19
N PRO A 22 -6.23 5.17 -15.37
CA PRO A 22 -4.77 5.11 -15.27
C PRO A 22 -4.00 6.20 -16.05
N SER A 23 -4.57 6.68 -17.16
CA SER A 23 -3.99 7.74 -17.99
C SER A 23 -4.00 9.13 -17.33
N GLN A 24 -4.86 9.37 -16.33
CA GLN A 24 -5.00 10.66 -15.66
C GLN A 24 -4.25 10.72 -14.32
N GLY A 25 -3.75 9.59 -13.84
CA GLY A 25 -2.93 9.54 -12.64
C GLY A 25 -3.05 8.22 -11.90
N MET A 26 -2.03 7.93 -11.09
CA MET A 26 -2.00 6.74 -10.25
C MET A 26 -2.55 7.06 -8.85
N VAL A 27 -3.30 6.12 -8.29
CA VAL A 27 -3.83 6.19 -6.92
C VAL A 27 -3.01 5.28 -6.00
N VAL A 28 -2.60 5.82 -4.86
CA VAL A 28 -2.09 5.07 -3.72
C VAL A 28 -3.21 4.97 -2.70
N LEU A 29 -3.65 3.75 -2.40
CA LEU A 29 -4.61 3.46 -1.35
C LEU A 29 -3.86 3.37 -0.02
N HIS A 30 -3.92 4.45 0.75
CA HIS A 30 -3.29 4.57 2.05
C HIS A 30 -4.07 3.82 3.11
N TRP A 31 -3.36 2.97 3.87
CA TRP A 31 -3.94 2.11 4.90
C TRP A 31 -5.24 1.42 4.45
N PHE A 32 -5.15 0.65 3.37
CA PHE A 32 -6.34 0.01 2.79
C PHE A 32 -6.93 -1.07 3.71
N ALA A 33 -8.18 -0.86 4.14
CA ALA A 33 -8.91 -1.78 5.04
C ALA A 33 -10.08 -2.52 4.35
N GLY A 34 -10.06 -2.62 3.02
CA GLY A 34 -11.07 -3.35 2.25
C GLY A 34 -10.87 -4.87 2.25
N SER A 35 -11.77 -5.57 1.57
CA SER A 35 -11.71 -7.01 1.35
C SER A 35 -10.67 -7.40 0.30
N LYS A 36 -10.34 -8.71 0.22
CA LYS A 36 -9.49 -9.27 -0.84
C LYS A 36 -10.04 -9.01 -2.25
N ALA A 37 -11.36 -9.05 -2.40
CA ALA A 37 -12.01 -8.78 -3.68
C ALA A 37 -11.84 -7.31 -4.10
N GLU A 38 -11.99 -6.38 -3.16
CA GLU A 38 -11.76 -4.96 -3.42
C GLU A 38 -10.27 -4.65 -3.67
N ALA A 39 -9.35 -5.32 -2.96
CA ALA A 39 -7.91 -5.22 -3.24
C ALA A 39 -7.58 -5.69 -4.65
N LYS A 40 -8.13 -6.84 -5.08
CA LYS A 40 -7.95 -7.35 -6.44
C LYS A 40 -8.47 -6.36 -7.49
N ARG A 41 -9.68 -5.82 -7.30
CA ARG A 41 -10.24 -4.77 -8.19
C ARG A 41 -9.33 -3.54 -8.26
N ALA A 42 -8.82 -3.08 -7.13
CA ALA A 42 -7.89 -1.95 -7.08
C ALA A 42 -6.56 -2.22 -7.83
N VAL A 43 -6.04 -3.45 -7.75
CA VAL A 43 -4.87 -3.89 -8.54
C VAL A 43 -5.17 -3.84 -10.04
N GLU A 44 -6.34 -4.29 -10.47
CA GLU A 44 -6.78 -4.24 -11.89
C GLU A 44 -6.86 -2.81 -12.42
N MET A 45 -7.23 -1.85 -11.56
CA MET A 45 -7.19 -0.41 -11.86
C MET A 45 -5.78 0.20 -11.82
N GLY A 46 -4.75 -0.59 -11.50
CA GLY A 46 -3.36 -0.13 -11.42
C GLY A 46 -3.00 0.62 -10.13
N CYS A 47 -3.84 0.57 -9.10
CA CYS A 47 -3.58 1.21 -7.81
C CYS A 47 -2.35 0.61 -7.12
N TYR A 48 -1.68 1.44 -6.31
CA TYR A 48 -0.69 1.02 -5.33
C TYR A 48 -1.31 1.01 -3.93
N PHE A 49 -0.67 0.32 -2.99
CA PHE A 49 -1.10 0.25 -1.60
C PHE A 49 0.07 0.61 -0.70
N SER A 50 -0.10 1.57 0.20
CA SER A 50 0.88 1.79 1.25
C SER A 50 0.47 1.00 2.49
N ILE A 51 1.43 0.21 2.99
CA ILE A 51 1.23 -0.71 4.11
C ILE A 51 1.97 -0.18 5.33
N ASN A 52 1.30 -0.15 6.48
CA ASN A 52 1.90 0.09 7.78
C ASN A 52 1.88 -1.18 8.65
N ALA A 53 2.58 -1.15 9.79
CA ALA A 53 2.70 -2.30 10.69
C ALA A 53 1.34 -2.80 11.20
N SER A 54 0.41 -1.89 11.56
CA SER A 54 -0.90 -2.25 12.10
C SER A 54 -1.79 -3.02 11.13
N MET A 55 -1.53 -2.93 9.83
CA MET A 55 -2.21 -3.75 8.82
C MET A 55 -1.78 -5.22 8.85
N LEU A 56 -0.62 -5.52 9.43
CA LEU A 56 -0.06 -6.88 9.48
C LEU A 56 -0.34 -7.59 10.80
N ASP A 57 -0.81 -6.86 11.82
CA ASP A 57 -1.14 -7.41 13.15
C ASP A 57 -2.41 -8.26 13.16
N ASN A 58 -3.28 -8.11 12.16
CA ASN A 58 -4.53 -8.88 12.03
C ASN A 58 -4.41 -9.86 10.86
N GLU A 59 -4.62 -11.16 11.12
CA GLU A 59 -4.58 -12.23 10.11
C GLU A 59 -5.42 -11.94 8.87
N ARG A 60 -6.63 -11.36 9.04
CA ARG A 60 -7.49 -11.02 7.90
C ARG A 60 -6.85 -9.97 7.00
N HIS A 61 -6.27 -8.92 7.59
CA HIS A 61 -5.61 -7.86 6.84
C HIS A 61 -4.28 -8.33 6.26
N ALA A 62 -3.47 -9.08 7.03
CA ALA A 62 -2.25 -9.69 6.55
C ALA A 62 -2.49 -10.61 5.34
N ALA A 63 -3.56 -11.43 5.39
CA ALA A 63 -3.93 -12.28 4.27
C ALA A 63 -4.45 -11.51 3.05
N MET A 64 -4.99 -10.29 3.24
CA MET A 64 -5.35 -9.38 2.15
C MET A 64 -4.09 -8.77 1.54
N VAL A 65 -3.18 -8.27 2.37
CA VAL A 65 -1.89 -7.71 1.92
C VAL A 65 -1.07 -8.76 1.15
N ALA A 66 -1.04 -10.01 1.64
CA ALA A 66 -0.35 -11.12 0.97
C ALA A 66 -0.88 -11.43 -0.44
N ALA A 67 -2.16 -11.10 -0.72
CA ALA A 67 -2.78 -11.31 -2.02
C ALA A 67 -2.49 -10.16 -3.02
N ILE A 68 -1.95 -9.04 -2.55
CA ILE A 68 -1.57 -7.92 -3.41
C ILE A 68 -0.22 -8.25 -4.08
N PRO A 69 -0.07 -8.06 -5.40
CA PRO A 69 1.21 -8.22 -6.08
C PRO A 69 2.29 -7.33 -5.45
N VAL A 70 3.47 -7.91 -5.22
CA VAL A 70 4.57 -7.21 -4.54
C VAL A 70 4.99 -5.93 -5.28
N ASP A 71 4.81 -5.87 -6.59
CA ASP A 71 5.13 -4.72 -7.41
C ASP A 71 4.11 -3.55 -7.30
N ARG A 72 3.03 -3.76 -6.54
CA ARG A 72 2.02 -2.74 -6.18
C ARG A 72 2.09 -2.30 -4.72
N LEU A 73 3.03 -2.83 -3.95
CA LEU A 73 3.23 -2.50 -2.55
C LEU A 73 4.19 -1.33 -2.35
N LEU A 74 3.79 -0.41 -1.49
CA LEU A 74 4.60 0.62 -0.87
C LEU A 74 4.56 0.42 0.65
N THR A 75 5.44 1.10 1.38
CA THR A 75 5.49 1.04 2.85
C THR A 75 5.34 2.42 3.44
N GLU A 76 4.67 2.50 4.58
CA GLU A 76 4.52 3.71 5.37
C GLU A 76 4.59 3.37 6.86
N THR A 77 4.74 4.39 7.69
CA THR A 77 4.60 4.22 9.14
C THR A 77 3.25 4.71 9.62
N ASP A 78 2.71 5.75 8.99
CA ASP A 78 1.57 6.53 9.50
C ASP A 78 1.81 7.03 10.94
N GLY A 79 3.07 7.34 11.26
CA GLY A 79 3.45 8.01 12.50
C GLY A 79 3.00 9.48 12.47
N PRO A 80 2.51 10.04 13.60
CA PRO A 80 2.50 9.48 14.95
C PRO A 80 1.21 8.70 15.32
N PHE A 81 0.34 8.39 14.36
CA PHE A 81 -0.97 7.77 14.61
C PHE A 81 -0.88 6.27 14.88
N THR A 82 0.09 5.58 14.28
CA THR A 82 0.43 4.19 14.64
C THR A 82 1.48 4.14 15.74
N LYS A 83 1.65 2.94 16.33
CA LYS A 83 2.66 2.68 17.35
C LYS A 83 3.69 1.66 16.90
N THR A 84 4.91 1.83 17.38
CA THR A 84 5.99 0.83 17.32
C THR A 84 6.55 0.67 18.73
N ALA A 85 6.45 -0.52 19.32
CA ALA A 85 6.90 -0.81 20.69
C ALA A 85 6.42 0.23 21.72
N GLU A 86 5.10 0.40 21.84
CA GLU A 86 4.38 1.28 22.77
C GLU A 86 4.56 2.80 22.64
N ARG A 87 5.44 3.26 21.75
CA ARG A 87 5.58 4.69 21.42
C ARG A 87 4.96 5.01 20.05
N PRO A 88 4.61 6.28 19.79
CA PRO A 88 4.28 6.72 18.44
C PRO A 88 5.38 6.33 17.45
N SER A 89 4.95 5.82 16.29
CA SER A 89 5.85 5.46 15.20
C SER A 89 6.55 6.70 14.65
N LYS A 90 7.80 6.53 14.24
CA LYS A 90 8.66 7.51 13.57
C LYS A 90 8.99 7.00 12.17
N PRO A 91 9.38 7.87 11.21
CA PRO A 91 9.72 7.42 9.85
C PRO A 91 10.72 6.26 9.77
N VAL A 92 11.70 6.20 10.69
CA VAL A 92 12.70 5.12 10.76
C VAL A 92 12.08 3.74 11.05
N ASP A 93 10.91 3.69 11.69
CA ASP A 93 10.23 2.45 12.06
C ASP A 93 9.63 1.72 10.84
N VAL A 94 9.67 2.33 9.64
CA VAL A 94 9.27 1.67 8.39
C VAL A 94 10.08 0.39 8.13
N ALA A 95 11.28 0.29 8.71
CA ALA A 95 12.10 -0.93 8.65
C ALA A 95 11.35 -2.16 9.21
N VAL A 96 10.56 -1.99 10.26
CA VAL A 96 9.74 -3.07 10.85
C VAL A 96 8.71 -3.58 9.84
N VAL A 97 8.09 -2.67 9.09
CA VAL A 97 7.12 -3.00 8.04
C VAL A 97 7.78 -3.73 6.89
N VAL A 98 8.94 -3.25 6.44
CA VAL A 98 9.74 -3.89 5.37
C VAL A 98 10.14 -5.31 5.76
N GLU A 99 10.58 -5.52 7.00
CA GLU A 99 10.93 -6.86 7.50
C GLU A 99 9.71 -7.79 7.57
N ALA A 100 8.58 -7.29 8.06
CA ALA A 100 7.34 -8.06 8.15
C ALA A 100 6.82 -8.48 6.77
N LEU A 101 6.82 -7.56 5.81
CA LEU A 101 6.45 -7.86 4.42
C LEU A 101 7.47 -8.78 3.73
N GLY A 102 8.76 -8.61 4.02
CA GLY A 102 9.79 -9.53 3.56
C GLY A 102 9.47 -10.97 3.99
N ARG A 103 9.17 -11.19 5.27
CA ARG A 103 8.74 -12.50 5.79
C ARG A 103 7.46 -12.99 5.11
N LEU A 104 6.44 -12.13 4.99
CA LEU A 104 5.15 -12.47 4.38
C LEU A 104 5.29 -12.96 2.94
N HIS A 105 6.23 -12.40 2.18
CA HIS A 105 6.49 -12.74 0.78
C HIS A 105 7.70 -13.65 0.55
N ALA A 106 8.26 -14.26 1.61
CA ALA A 106 9.46 -15.11 1.54
C ALA A 106 10.67 -14.42 0.87
N MET A 107 10.85 -13.13 1.14
CA MET A 107 11.93 -12.28 0.63
C MET A 107 12.79 -11.74 1.77
N SER A 108 14.08 -11.53 1.53
CA SER A 108 14.91 -10.78 2.47
C SER A 108 14.43 -9.33 2.60
N ALA A 109 14.58 -8.71 3.77
CA ALA A 109 14.23 -7.31 3.98
C ALA A 109 14.95 -6.38 2.99
N ARG A 110 16.21 -6.68 2.63
CA ARG A 110 16.98 -5.94 1.62
C ARG A 110 16.33 -6.02 0.23
N THR A 111 15.92 -7.22 -0.17
CA THR A 111 15.24 -7.45 -1.46
C THR A 111 13.91 -6.70 -1.47
N PHE A 112 13.11 -6.85 -0.42
CA PHE A 112 11.81 -6.19 -0.32
C PHE A 112 11.93 -4.67 -0.33
N ALA A 113 12.89 -4.10 0.43
CA ALA A 113 13.19 -2.67 0.39
C ALA A 113 13.57 -2.19 -1.01
N THR A 114 14.29 -3.00 -1.77
CA THR A 114 14.66 -2.68 -3.16
C THR A 114 13.43 -2.67 -4.06
N THR A 115 12.53 -3.64 -3.89
CA THR A 115 11.26 -3.69 -4.62
C THR A 115 10.39 -2.49 -4.31
N VAL A 116 10.20 -2.12 -3.04
CA VAL A 116 9.41 -0.93 -2.65
C VAL A 116 9.99 0.34 -3.26
N ARG A 117 11.32 0.52 -3.25
CA ARG A 117 11.97 1.66 -3.92
C ARG A 117 11.75 1.66 -5.42
N SER A 118 11.79 0.49 -6.07
CA SER A 118 11.50 0.36 -7.50
C SER A 118 10.05 0.71 -7.82
N ASN A 119 9.11 0.23 -7.01
CA ASN A 119 7.68 0.54 -7.14
C ASN A 119 7.43 2.04 -7.01
N LEU A 120 8.04 2.70 -6.02
CA LEU A 120 7.93 4.15 -5.85
C LEU A 120 8.48 4.92 -7.05
N ARG A 121 9.65 4.53 -7.59
CA ARG A 121 10.19 5.17 -8.81
C ARG A 121 9.24 5.02 -9.99
N ARG A 122 8.72 3.81 -10.22
CA ARG A 122 7.76 3.54 -11.30
C ARG A 122 6.50 4.39 -11.16
N LEU A 123 5.96 4.50 -9.95
CA LEU A 123 4.81 5.36 -9.64
C LEU A 123 5.10 6.82 -10.01
N LEU A 124 6.27 7.35 -9.64
CA LEU A 124 6.66 8.73 -9.91
C LEU A 124 6.90 8.99 -11.41
N GLU A 125 7.54 8.05 -12.11
CA GLU A 125 7.76 8.14 -13.56
C GLU A 125 6.46 8.09 -14.37
N GLN A 126 5.49 7.28 -13.94
CA GLN A 126 4.17 7.21 -14.55
C GLN A 126 3.35 8.48 -14.28
N SER A 127 3.55 9.13 -13.13
CA SER A 127 2.87 10.38 -12.79
C SER A 127 3.39 11.59 -13.57
N GLY A 128 4.62 11.54 -14.09
CA GLY A 128 5.24 12.62 -14.87
C GLY A 128 4.96 12.60 -16.38
N LYS A 129 4.28 11.55 -16.90
CA LYS A 129 4.01 11.39 -18.34
C LYS A 129 2.65 11.93 -18.80
N GLY A 130 1.87 12.51 -17.89
CA GLY A 130 0.54 13.07 -18.14
C GLY A 130 0.42 14.58 -17.87
N ALA A 131 1.55 15.29 -17.78
CA ALA A 131 1.62 16.74 -17.59
C ALA A 131 2.18 17.44 -18.83
#